data_AF-A0A1V6PPY4-F1
#
_entry.id   AF-A0A1V6PPY4-F1
#
_cell.length_a   1.000
_cell.length_b   1.000
_cell.length_c   1.000
_cell.angle_alpha   90.00
_cell.angle_beta   90.00
_cell.angle_gamma   90.00
#
_symmetry.space_group_name_H-M   'P 1'
#
loop_
_entity.id
_entity.type
_entity.pdbx_description
1 polymer ?
#
loop_
_entity_poly.entity_id
_entity_poly.type
_entity_poly.pdbx_seq_one_letter_code
_entity_poly.pdbx_strand_id
1 'polypeptide(L)'
;MAAIVALFATPSLVSGLFVCDDQDDYSPTKGEFVVHYTAARDSDVENEDHYADTWIRICKPNANADGWDNVDPIRGYCGTNKPTQIRADAAGLPHDFMITNGRGCEHSIFPPHNLEGTVLSYNNQYRFPQEDENCGKRDHGVNCRFTL
;
A
#
# COMPACT_ATOMS: atom_id res chain seq x y z
N MET A 1 -15.23 32.89 39.67
CA MET A 1 -14.39 32.90 38.46
C MET A 1 -14.53 31.53 37.83
N ALA A 2 -15.22 31.42 36.69
CA ALA A 2 -15.44 30.14 36.00
C ALA A 2 -14.39 30.01 34.90
N ALA A 3 -13.51 29.00 35.02
CA ALA A 3 -12.55 28.67 33.99
C ALA A 3 -13.27 27.90 32.87
N ILE A 4 -13.34 28.51 31.69
CA ILE A 4 -13.84 27.86 30.47
C ILE A 4 -12.75 26.87 30.03
N VAL A 5 -12.98 25.59 30.29
CA VAL A 5 -12.18 24.49 29.73
C VAL A 5 -12.57 24.38 28.26
N ALA A 6 -11.81 25.01 27.38
CA ALA A 6 -11.92 24.78 25.94
C ALA A 6 -11.32 23.39 25.64
N LEU A 7 -12.18 22.37 25.56
CA LEU A 7 -11.81 21.13 24.87
C LEU A 7 -11.66 21.47 23.39
N PHE A 8 -10.43 21.70 22.95
CA PHE A 8 -10.08 21.54 21.55
C PHE A 8 -10.10 20.05 21.26
N ALA A 9 -11.29 19.54 20.93
CA ALA A 9 -11.39 18.32 20.15
C ALA A 9 -10.81 18.64 18.77
N THR A 10 -9.52 18.39 18.59
CA THR A 10 -8.95 18.28 17.26
C THR A 10 -9.74 17.20 16.53
N PRO A 11 -10.23 17.43 15.30
CA PRO A 11 -10.77 16.35 14.50
C PRO A 11 -9.63 15.35 14.31
N SER A 12 -9.69 14.24 15.02
CA SER A 12 -8.95 13.04 14.67
C SER A 12 -9.46 12.63 13.30
N LEU A 13 -8.74 13.03 12.26
CA LEU A 13 -8.78 12.38 10.96
C LEU A 13 -8.55 10.90 11.27
N VAL A 14 -9.64 10.12 11.33
CA VAL A 14 -9.56 8.67 11.28
C VAL A 14 -8.84 8.41 9.96
N SER A 15 -7.55 8.17 10.05
CA SER A 15 -6.70 7.96 8.90
C SER A 15 -7.05 6.57 8.40
N GLY A 16 -8.00 6.47 7.48
CA GLY A 16 -8.50 5.23 6.87
C GLY A 16 -7.46 4.50 6.00
N LEU A 17 -6.17 4.69 6.29
CA LEU A 17 -5.08 4.00 5.66
C LEU A 17 -5.02 2.57 6.23
N PHE A 18 -5.03 1.58 5.33
CA PHE A 18 -4.83 0.18 5.68
C PHE A 18 -3.63 0.01 6.64
N VAL A 19 -3.81 -0.84 7.66
CA VAL A 19 -2.79 -1.24 8.62
C VAL A 19 -2.47 -2.72 8.43
N CYS A 20 -1.22 -3.13 8.65
CA CYS A 20 -0.81 -4.51 8.41
C CYS A 20 -1.54 -5.57 9.25
N ASP A 21 -2.09 -5.19 10.41
CA ASP A 21 -2.91 -6.11 11.21
C ASP A 21 -4.31 -6.33 10.62
N ASP A 22 -4.74 -5.48 9.67
CA ASP A 22 -6.05 -5.58 9.02
C ASP A 22 -6.05 -6.52 7.82
N GLN A 23 -4.88 -6.92 7.27
CA GLN A 23 -4.90 -7.96 6.24
C GLN A 23 -5.17 -9.33 6.86
N ASP A 24 -6.06 -10.07 6.22
CA ASP A 24 -6.43 -11.44 6.56
C ASP A 24 -6.01 -12.44 5.46
N ASP A 25 -5.46 -11.95 4.35
CA ASP A 25 -5.01 -12.78 3.22
C ASP A 25 -3.83 -13.69 3.59
N TYR A 26 -2.91 -13.24 4.47
CA TYR A 26 -1.69 -13.96 4.80
C TYR A 26 -1.40 -13.99 6.31
N SER A 27 -0.76 -15.06 6.76
CA SER A 27 -0.19 -15.13 8.12
C SER A 27 1.26 -14.62 8.13
N PRO A 28 1.72 -13.93 9.19
CA PRO A 28 3.11 -13.53 9.33
C PRO A 28 4.05 -14.73 9.21
N THR A 29 4.98 -14.69 8.26
CA THR A 29 5.89 -15.81 7.96
C THR A 29 7.33 -15.30 7.81
N LYS A 30 8.26 -15.84 8.61
CA LYS A 30 9.68 -15.44 8.56
C LYS A 30 10.26 -15.64 7.17
N GLY A 31 11.00 -14.65 6.69
CA GLY A 31 11.57 -14.68 5.34
C GLY A 31 10.59 -14.24 4.25
N GLU A 32 9.40 -13.77 4.61
CA GLU A 32 8.42 -13.21 3.69
C GLU A 32 7.99 -11.81 4.13
N PHE A 33 7.37 -11.07 3.22
CA PHE A 33 6.67 -9.83 3.52
C PHE A 33 5.44 -9.70 2.61
N VAL A 34 4.50 -8.87 3.04
CA VAL A 34 3.28 -8.57 2.28
C VAL A 34 3.31 -7.11 1.85
N VAL A 35 2.85 -6.84 0.65
CA VAL A 35 2.65 -5.48 0.14
C VAL A 35 1.17 -5.28 -0.11
N HIS A 36 0.57 -4.36 0.63
CA HIS A 36 -0.73 -3.83 0.28
C HIS A 36 -0.54 -2.75 -0.78
N TYR A 37 -1.17 -2.91 -1.94
CA TYR A 37 -1.21 -1.92 -3.00
C TYR A 37 -2.60 -1.31 -3.13
N THR A 38 -2.67 0.02 -3.10
CA THR A 38 -3.91 0.77 -3.24
C THR A 38 -3.86 1.60 -4.52
N ALA A 39 -4.88 1.43 -5.36
CA ALA A 39 -5.03 2.21 -6.59
C ALA A 39 -5.50 3.64 -6.27
N ALA A 40 -5.24 4.59 -7.18
CA ALA A 40 -5.63 5.99 -7.04
C ALA A 40 -7.13 6.17 -6.74
N ARG A 41 -8.00 5.40 -7.39
CA ARG A 41 -9.46 5.43 -7.16
C ARG A 41 -9.92 4.88 -5.80
N ASP A 42 -9.08 4.07 -5.15
CA ASP A 42 -9.36 3.49 -3.82
C ASP A 42 -8.59 4.24 -2.72
N SER A 43 -7.85 5.28 -3.08
CA SER A 43 -6.90 5.98 -2.21
C SER A 43 -7.48 7.27 -1.65
N ASP A 44 -7.29 7.47 -0.35
CA ASP A 44 -7.50 8.75 0.32
C ASP A 44 -6.21 9.60 0.40
N VAL A 45 -5.11 9.13 -0.21
CA VAL A 45 -3.81 9.83 -0.22
C VAL A 45 -3.72 10.71 -1.45
N GLU A 46 -3.78 12.02 -1.25
CA GLU A 46 -3.59 13.00 -2.33
C GLU A 46 -2.11 13.27 -2.64
N ASN A 47 -1.78 13.45 -3.92
CA ASN A 47 -0.51 13.99 -4.38
C ASN A 47 -0.44 15.52 -4.18
N GLU A 48 0.69 16.13 -4.58
CA GLU A 48 0.93 17.58 -4.43
C GLU A 48 -0.06 18.46 -5.21
N ASP A 49 -0.72 17.86 -6.22
CA ASP A 49 -1.72 18.50 -7.07
C ASP A 49 -3.17 18.24 -6.59
N HIS A 50 -3.35 17.69 -5.38
CA HIS A 50 -4.65 17.34 -4.78
C HIS A 50 -5.45 16.26 -5.54
N TYR A 51 -4.75 15.37 -6.26
CA TYR A 51 -5.35 14.18 -6.86
C TYR A 51 -4.97 12.92 -6.07
N ALA A 52 -5.93 12.02 -5.85
CA ALA A 52 -5.65 10.74 -5.19
C ALA A 52 -4.56 9.95 -5.93
N ASP A 53 -3.55 9.47 -5.23
CA ASP A 53 -2.42 8.75 -5.81
C ASP A 53 -2.43 7.29 -5.38
N THR A 54 -1.76 6.45 -6.16
CA THR A 54 -1.40 5.11 -5.73
C THR A 54 -0.47 5.17 -4.52
N TRP A 55 -0.55 4.16 -3.67
CA TRP A 55 0.40 3.96 -2.59
C TRP A 55 0.51 2.49 -2.23
N ILE A 56 1.58 2.16 -1.52
CA ILE A 56 1.78 0.85 -0.93
C ILE A 56 2.03 0.94 0.57
N ARG A 57 1.70 -0.13 1.28
CA ARG A 57 2.22 -0.39 2.62
C ARG A 57 2.89 -1.75 2.63
N ILE A 58 4.06 -1.81 3.27
CA ILE A 58 4.85 -3.03 3.39
C ILE A 58 4.70 -3.55 4.82
N CYS A 59 4.26 -4.81 4.92
CA CYS A 59 4.01 -5.54 6.14
C CYS A 59 5.07 -6.61 6.30
N LYS A 60 5.94 -6.43 7.30
CA LYS A 60 6.98 -7.40 7.63
C LYS A 60 6.57 -8.17 8.88
N PRO A 61 6.77 -9.49 8.95
CA PRO A 61 6.60 -10.20 10.21
C PRO A 61 7.54 -9.59 11.25
N ASN A 62 7.02 -9.40 12.47
CA ASN A 62 7.85 -9.02 13.59
C ASN A 62 8.90 -10.12 13.91
N ALA A 63 9.80 -9.88 14.87
CA ALA A 63 10.87 -10.82 15.21
C ALA A 63 10.37 -12.24 15.59
N ASN A 64 9.15 -12.35 16.11
CA ASN A 64 8.54 -13.60 16.55
C ASN A 64 7.66 -14.26 15.46
N ALA A 65 7.34 -13.54 14.39
CA ALA A 65 6.37 -13.91 13.36
C ALA A 65 4.98 -14.27 13.92
N ASP A 66 4.55 -13.54 14.96
CA ASP A 66 3.20 -13.61 15.52
C ASP A 66 2.38 -12.34 15.27
N GLY A 67 2.95 -11.38 14.54
CA GLY A 67 2.30 -10.13 14.13
C GLY A 67 3.12 -9.40 13.06
N TRP A 68 2.68 -8.19 12.71
CA TRP A 68 3.28 -7.39 11.65
C TRP A 68 3.92 -6.11 12.18
N ASP A 69 5.12 -5.83 11.69
CA ASP A 69 5.73 -4.50 11.71
C ASP A 69 5.33 -3.74 10.44
N ASN A 70 4.94 -2.49 10.65
CA ASN A 70 4.52 -1.59 9.57
C ASN A 70 5.70 -0.77 9.05
N VAL A 71 5.78 -0.62 7.73
CA VAL A 71 6.49 0.51 7.10
C VAL A 71 5.46 1.60 6.83
N ASP A 72 5.86 2.86 6.99
CA ASP A 72 4.99 3.99 6.64
C ASP A 72 4.54 3.89 5.16
N PRO A 73 3.31 4.32 4.82
CA PRO A 73 2.83 4.27 3.45
C PRO A 73 3.76 4.99 2.49
N ILE A 74 4.06 4.36 1.36
CA ILE A 74 4.96 4.88 0.34
C ILE A 74 4.15 5.15 -0.93
N ARG A 75 4.24 6.38 -1.45
CA ARG A 75 3.51 6.81 -2.65
C ARG A 75 4.07 6.14 -3.91
N GLY A 76 3.16 5.69 -4.77
CA GLY A 76 3.46 5.04 -6.04
C GLY A 76 3.58 6.00 -7.23
N TYR A 77 3.23 7.28 -7.06
CA TYR A 77 3.32 8.37 -8.05
C TYR A 77 2.70 8.06 -9.42
N CYS A 78 1.46 8.51 -9.61
CA CYS A 78 0.74 8.41 -10.89
C CYS A 78 1.13 9.43 -11.96
N GLY A 79 1.89 10.47 -11.60
CA GLY A 79 2.28 11.53 -12.53
C GLY A 79 3.36 11.16 -13.55
N THR A 80 3.84 9.91 -13.58
CA THR A 80 4.91 9.49 -14.50
C THR A 80 4.54 8.24 -15.30
N ASN A 81 4.90 8.21 -16.59
CA ASN A 81 4.77 7.02 -17.45
C ASN A 81 5.84 5.96 -17.16
N LYS A 82 6.54 6.05 -16.02
CA LYS A 82 7.66 5.17 -15.67
C LYS A 82 7.33 4.39 -14.41
N PRO A 83 7.90 3.18 -14.24
CA PRO A 83 7.86 2.49 -12.97
C PRO A 83 8.44 3.35 -11.84
N THR A 84 7.77 3.36 -10.70
CA THR A 84 8.22 4.04 -9.49
C THR A 84 9.14 3.11 -8.72
N GLN A 85 10.38 3.55 -8.52
CA GLN A 85 11.35 2.85 -7.69
C GLN A 85 11.25 3.34 -6.24
N ILE A 86 11.05 2.41 -5.34
CA ILE A 86 11.11 2.60 -3.90
C ILE A 86 12.42 1.99 -3.43
N ARG A 87 13.29 2.83 -2.86
CA ARG A 87 14.59 2.36 -2.39
C ARG A 87 14.45 1.41 -1.21
N ALA A 88 15.33 0.43 -1.18
CA ALA A 88 15.40 -0.63 -0.16
C ALA A 88 15.38 -0.07 1.27
N ASP A 89 16.15 0.99 1.54
CA ASP A 89 16.22 1.65 2.84
C ASP A 89 14.88 2.29 3.27
N ALA A 90 14.21 2.99 2.35
CA ALA A 90 12.88 3.57 2.60
C ALA A 90 11.81 2.49 2.80
N ALA A 91 11.91 1.38 2.07
CA ALA A 91 11.03 0.22 2.23
C ALA A 91 11.37 -0.65 3.45
N GLY A 92 12.51 -0.42 4.11
CA GLY A 92 13.05 -1.32 5.12
C GLY A 92 13.23 -2.76 4.61
N LEU A 93 13.60 -2.92 3.35
CA LEU A 93 13.84 -4.18 2.64
C LEU A 93 15.32 -4.34 2.25
N PRO A 94 15.80 -5.56 1.96
CA PRO A 94 17.15 -5.81 1.43
C PRO A 94 17.39 -5.31 -0.01
N HIS A 95 16.34 -5.26 -0.83
CA HIS A 95 16.40 -4.86 -2.23
C HIS A 95 15.35 -3.79 -2.54
N ASP A 96 15.58 -3.04 -3.61
CA ASP A 96 14.63 -2.04 -4.09
C ASP A 96 13.32 -2.72 -4.51
N PHE A 97 12.24 -2.00 -4.28
CA PHE A 97 10.90 -2.38 -4.69
C PHE A 97 10.47 -1.49 -5.86
N MET A 98 9.78 -2.06 -6.83
CA MET A 98 9.33 -1.31 -8.00
C MET A 98 7.84 -1.52 -8.26
N ILE A 99 7.16 -0.41 -8.56
CA ILE A 99 5.74 -0.38 -8.89
C ILE A 99 5.59 0.12 -10.32
N THR A 100 4.97 -0.68 -11.17
CA THR A 100 4.40 -0.21 -12.44
C THR A 100 2.90 -0.10 -12.25
N ASN A 101 2.35 1.12 -12.29
CA ASN A 101 0.97 1.34 -11.86
C ASN A 101 -0.10 0.86 -12.85
N GLY A 102 0.21 0.73 -14.15
CA GLY A 102 -0.79 0.36 -15.17
C GLY A 102 -2.09 1.17 -15.03
N ARG A 103 -3.24 0.48 -14.98
CA ARG A 103 -4.57 1.08 -14.74
C ARG A 103 -4.85 1.40 -13.26
N GLY A 104 -3.90 1.17 -12.35
CA GLY A 104 -3.99 1.57 -10.96
C GLY A 104 -3.97 3.08 -10.73
N CYS A 105 -3.49 3.86 -11.71
CA CYS A 105 -3.56 5.33 -11.69
C CYS A 105 -4.86 5.91 -12.26
N GLU A 106 -5.76 5.06 -12.75
CA GLU A 106 -7.06 5.53 -13.19
C GLU A 106 -7.93 5.89 -11.98
N HIS A 107 -8.40 7.14 -11.95
CA HIS A 107 -9.30 7.66 -10.92
C HIS A 107 -10.77 7.28 -11.18
N SER A 108 -11.12 6.86 -12.40
CA SER A 108 -12.49 6.48 -12.71
C SER A 108 -12.82 5.13 -12.09
N ILE A 109 -13.92 5.10 -11.35
CA ILE A 109 -14.55 3.87 -10.84
C ILE A 109 -15.53 3.23 -11.84
N PHE A 110 -15.85 3.93 -12.95
CA PHE A 110 -16.82 3.48 -13.94
C PHE A 110 -16.31 3.58 -15.40
N PRO A 111 -16.37 2.47 -16.17
CA PRO A 111 -16.64 1.10 -15.74
C PRO A 111 -15.58 0.63 -14.72
N PRO A 112 -15.81 -0.44 -13.93
CA PRO A 112 -14.80 -0.93 -13.00
C PRO A 112 -13.56 -1.32 -13.80
N HIS A 113 -12.54 -0.45 -13.76
CA HIS A 113 -11.27 -0.75 -14.36
C HIS A 113 -10.47 -1.57 -13.36
N ASN A 114 -9.91 -2.66 -13.87
CA ASN A 114 -9.18 -3.61 -13.06
C ASN A 114 -7.78 -3.04 -12.74
N LEU A 115 -6.88 -3.84 -12.21
CA LEU A 115 -5.47 -3.47 -12.00
C LEU A 115 -4.60 -3.90 -13.18
N GLU A 116 -5.17 -3.89 -14.39
CA GLU A 116 -4.49 -4.34 -15.60
C GLU A 116 -3.19 -3.57 -15.82
N GLY A 117 -2.12 -4.30 -16.16
CA GLY A 117 -0.78 -3.72 -16.32
C GLY A 117 -0.12 -3.24 -15.02
N THR A 118 -0.77 -3.41 -13.86
CA THR A 118 -0.13 -3.17 -12.56
C THR A 118 0.85 -4.31 -12.29
N VAL A 119 2.10 -3.96 -12.01
CA VAL A 119 3.15 -4.93 -11.68
C VAL A 119 3.89 -4.45 -10.44
N LEU A 120 3.94 -5.30 -9.43
CA LEU A 120 4.78 -5.12 -8.25
C LEU A 120 5.99 -6.02 -8.38
N SER A 121 7.20 -5.49 -8.19
CA SER A 121 8.41 -6.29 -8.36
C SER A 121 9.45 -6.03 -7.28
N TYR A 122 10.10 -7.12 -6.87
CA TYR A 122 11.10 -7.16 -5.82
C TYR A 122 12.06 -8.30 -6.09
N ASN A 123 13.37 -8.03 -6.19
CA ASN A 123 14.41 -9.06 -6.30
C ASN A 123 14.09 -10.19 -7.32
N ASN A 124 13.74 -9.82 -8.56
CA ASN A 124 13.32 -10.73 -9.64
C ASN A 124 12.00 -11.51 -9.41
N GLN A 125 11.27 -11.22 -8.32
CA GLN A 125 9.90 -11.64 -8.13
C GLN A 125 8.97 -10.59 -8.72
N TYR A 126 7.91 -11.05 -9.36
CA TYR A 126 6.87 -10.22 -9.95
C TYR A 126 5.53 -10.67 -9.38
N ARG A 127 4.67 -9.70 -9.09
CA ARG A 127 3.28 -9.92 -8.71
C ARG A 127 2.38 -9.08 -9.58
N PHE A 128 1.30 -9.70 -10.01
CA PHE A 128 0.25 -9.10 -10.83
C PHE A 128 -1.02 -9.06 -9.98
N PRO A 129 -1.34 -7.94 -9.30
CA PRO A 129 -2.40 -7.87 -8.29
C PRO A 129 -3.78 -8.40 -8.71
N GLN A 130 -4.06 -8.49 -10.01
CA GLN A 130 -5.32 -9.00 -10.53
C GLN A 130 -5.31 -10.50 -10.84
N GLU A 131 -4.14 -11.09 -11.12
CA GLU A 131 -4.01 -12.38 -11.81
C GLU A 131 -3.14 -13.39 -11.05
N ASP A 132 -2.40 -12.94 -10.04
CA ASP A 132 -1.43 -13.75 -9.31
C ASP A 132 -2.04 -14.44 -8.08
N GLU A 133 -1.80 -15.73 -7.92
CA GLU A 133 -2.23 -16.52 -6.76
C GLU A 133 -1.55 -16.10 -5.45
N ASN A 134 -0.40 -15.42 -5.54
CA ASN A 134 0.28 -14.79 -4.42
C ASN A 134 -0.20 -13.37 -4.15
N CYS A 135 -1.35 -13.00 -4.74
CA CYS A 135 -2.11 -11.83 -4.36
C CYS A 135 -3.50 -12.24 -3.85
N GLY A 136 -3.94 -11.56 -2.80
CA GLY A 136 -5.22 -11.74 -2.16
C GLY A 136 -6.36 -11.17 -2.99
N LYS A 137 -7.56 -11.17 -2.41
CA LYS A 137 -8.71 -10.54 -3.06
C LYS A 137 -8.59 -9.02 -2.97
N ARG A 138 -9.19 -8.34 -3.95
CA ARG A 138 -9.26 -6.88 -3.90
C ARG A 138 -10.32 -6.45 -2.88
N ASP A 139 -9.88 -5.74 -1.85
CA ASP A 139 -10.73 -5.06 -0.86
C ASP A 139 -10.05 -3.75 -0.45
N HIS A 140 -10.51 -2.62 -1.00
CA HIS A 140 -9.87 -1.30 -0.86
C HIS A 140 -8.36 -1.24 -1.19
N GLY A 141 -7.88 -2.24 -1.95
CA GLY A 141 -6.49 -2.48 -2.31
C GLY A 141 -6.28 -3.97 -2.55
N VAL A 142 -5.03 -4.40 -2.75
CA VAL A 142 -4.68 -5.81 -2.91
C VAL A 142 -3.41 -6.11 -2.13
N ASN A 143 -3.45 -7.16 -1.32
CA ASN A 143 -2.27 -7.66 -0.62
C ASN A 143 -1.54 -8.66 -1.53
N CYS A 144 -0.23 -8.51 -1.71
CA CYS A 144 0.60 -9.46 -2.46
C CYS A 144 1.81 -9.89 -1.62
N ARG A 145 2.10 -11.19 -1.60
CA ARG A 145 3.17 -11.77 -0.79
C ARG A 145 4.46 -11.96 -1.58
N PHE A 146 5.58 -11.64 -0.95
CA PHE A 146 6.94 -11.79 -1.50
C PHE A 146 7.84 -12.53 -0.51
N THR A 147 8.84 -13.22 -1.04
CA THR A 147 9.96 -13.76 -0.24
C THR A 147 11.05 -12.70 -0.11
N LEU A 148 11.71 -12.59 1.04
CA LEU A 148 12.81 -11.65 1.30
C LEU A 148 14.10 -12.04 0.58
#